data_AF-A0A7V9BJ23-F1
#
_entry.id   AF-A0A7V9BJ23-F1
#
_cell.length_a   1.000
_cell.length_b   1.000
_cell.length_c   1.000
_cell.angle_alpha   90.00
_cell.angle_beta   90.00
_cell.angle_gamma   90.00
#
_symmetry.space_group_name_H-M   'P 1'
#
loop_
_entity.id
_entity.type
_entity.pdbx_description
1 polymer ?
#
loop_
_entity_poly.entity_id
_entity_poly.type
_entity_poly.pdbx_seq_one_letter_code
_entity_poly.pdbx_strand_id
1 'polypeptide(L)'
;MEQKPAVSQPVNEARALDPPDAQALAEINERVGQYAKLHQRLEATLPALPKETTPTVIDTHQRAFGRLIQQERRIAKQGDVLTTATRRHFRRVLARVLSGKDGKELMATILDDNPGPIKLAVNSRYPDEVPVSTVPPQVLSSLPKLPEELEYRFIGQRLVLLDVHAHIIADFMDDVFPG
;
A
#
# COMPACT_ATOMS: atom_id res chain seq x y z
N MET A 1 1.03 -19.11 45.98
CA MET A 1 0.68 -17.81 45.38
C MET A 1 1.35 -17.76 44.01
N GLU A 2 0.63 -18.03 42.94
CA GLU A 2 1.15 -17.91 41.58
C GLU A 2 0.30 -16.87 40.85
N GLN A 3 0.88 -15.69 40.63
CA GLN A 3 0.31 -14.68 39.76
C GLN A 3 0.67 -15.03 38.33
N LYS A 4 -0.35 -15.43 37.58
CA LYS A 4 -0.31 -15.61 36.13
C LYS A 4 -0.09 -14.23 35.48
N PRO A 5 0.87 -14.05 34.55
CA PRO A 5 1.12 -12.75 33.94
C PRO A 5 -0.09 -12.32 33.10
N ALA A 6 -0.47 -11.06 33.24
CA ALA A 6 -1.51 -10.43 32.45
C ALA A 6 -1.11 -10.45 30.97
N VAL A 7 -1.94 -11.07 30.14
CA VAL A 7 -1.84 -10.98 28.69
C VAL A 7 -2.16 -9.55 28.30
N SER A 8 -1.16 -8.82 27.81
CA SER A 8 -1.33 -7.49 27.23
C SER A 8 -2.30 -7.59 26.06
N GLN A 9 -3.45 -6.94 26.20
CA GLN A 9 -4.45 -6.83 25.15
C GLN A 9 -3.86 -6.08 23.94
N PRO A 10 -4.23 -6.46 22.71
CA PRO A 10 -3.78 -5.75 21.51
C PRO A 10 -4.27 -4.30 21.55
N VAL A 11 -3.37 -3.36 21.28
CA VAL A 11 -3.54 -1.90 21.41
C VAL A 11 -4.52 -1.28 20.39
N ASN A 12 -5.34 -2.11 19.73
CA ASN A 12 -6.19 -1.69 18.61
C ASN A 12 -7.70 -1.78 18.89
N GLU A 13 -8.13 -2.02 20.13
CA GLU A 13 -9.55 -1.93 20.48
C GLU A 13 -9.89 -0.60 21.17
N ALA A 14 -10.67 0.21 20.43
CA ALA A 14 -11.66 1.14 20.95
C ALA A 14 -11.21 2.40 21.72
N ARG A 15 -10.22 3.16 21.21
CA ARG A 15 -10.41 4.62 21.25
C ARG A 15 -11.22 4.97 20.01
N ALA A 16 -12.43 5.50 20.20
CA ALA A 16 -13.22 6.02 19.08
C ALA A 16 -12.31 6.94 18.27
N LEU A 17 -12.12 6.62 16.98
CA LEU A 17 -11.35 7.48 16.10
C LEU A 17 -11.99 8.87 16.14
N ASP A 18 -11.16 9.91 16.24
CA ASP A 18 -11.66 11.27 16.10
C ASP A 18 -12.41 11.38 14.75
N PRO A 19 -13.51 12.13 14.64
CA PRO A 19 -14.34 12.14 13.43
C PRO A 19 -13.57 12.33 12.10
N PRO A 20 -12.53 13.17 12.02
CA PRO A 20 -11.70 13.29 10.81
C PRO A 20 -10.90 12.01 10.47
N ASP A 21 -10.46 11.25 11.47
CA ASP A 21 -9.78 9.97 11.28
C ASP A 21 -10.74 8.88 10.82
N ALA A 22 -11.96 8.83 11.39
CA ALA A 22 -13.00 7.92 10.95
C ALA A 22 -13.39 8.18 9.48
N GLN A 23 -13.53 9.45 9.10
CA GLN A 23 -13.83 9.83 7.72
C GLN A 23 -12.69 9.47 6.76
N ALA A 24 -11.43 9.75 7.13
CA ALA A 24 -10.27 9.39 6.31
C ALA A 24 -10.15 7.87 6.11
N LEU A 25 -10.47 7.09 7.15
CA LEU A 25 -10.50 5.63 7.09
C LEU A 25 -11.63 5.10 6.19
N ALA A 26 -12.83 5.68 6.29
CA ALA A 26 -13.94 5.32 5.41
C ALA A 26 -13.61 5.64 3.95
N GLU A 27 -13.03 6.82 3.69
CA GLU A 27 -12.67 7.24 2.33
C GLU A 27 -11.61 6.32 1.70
N ILE A 28 -10.56 5.95 2.43
CA ILE A 28 -9.55 5.05 1.86
C ILE A 28 -10.13 3.66 1.58
N ASN A 29 -10.94 3.11 2.49
CA ASN A 29 -11.59 1.82 2.29
C ASN A 29 -12.51 1.83 1.07
N GLU A 30 -13.28 2.91 0.87
CA GLU A 30 -14.11 3.08 -0.31
C GLU A 30 -13.27 3.13 -1.59
N ARG A 31 -12.20 3.95 -1.62
CA ARG A 31 -11.40 4.15 -2.82
C ARG A 31 -10.57 2.92 -3.20
N VAL A 32 -9.99 2.19 -2.24
CA VAL A 32 -9.31 0.92 -2.54
C VAL A 32 -10.31 -0.14 -3.02
N GLY A 33 -11.53 -0.16 -2.46
CA GLY A 33 -12.60 -1.04 -2.92
C GLY A 33 -13.07 -0.72 -4.34
N GLN A 34 -13.17 0.56 -4.70
CA GLN A 34 -13.47 0.98 -6.08
C GLN A 34 -12.35 0.59 -7.05
N TYR A 35 -11.09 0.75 -6.64
CA TYR A 35 -9.94 0.29 -7.42
C TYR A 35 -9.97 -1.22 -7.64
N ALA A 36 -10.16 -2.01 -6.59
CA ALA A 36 -10.23 -3.47 -6.67
C ALA A 36 -11.38 -3.94 -7.59
N LYS A 37 -12.56 -3.31 -7.52
CA LYS A 37 -13.66 -3.62 -8.45
C LYS A 37 -13.30 -3.33 -9.91
N LEU A 38 -12.62 -2.21 -10.18
CA LEU A 38 -12.12 -1.89 -11.51
C LEU A 38 -11.11 -2.94 -11.97
N HIS A 39 -10.16 -3.28 -11.11
CA HIS A 39 -9.14 -4.29 -11.35
C HIS A 39 -9.77 -5.63 -11.72
N GLN A 40 -10.61 -6.19 -10.85
CA GLN A 40 -11.27 -7.49 -11.05
C GLN A 40 -12.07 -7.53 -12.35
N ARG A 41 -12.81 -6.45 -12.67
CA ARG A 41 -13.57 -6.34 -13.92
C ARG A 41 -12.68 -6.45 -15.15
N LEU A 42 -11.50 -5.81 -15.12
CA LEU A 42 -10.58 -5.80 -16.25
C LEU A 42 -9.77 -7.09 -16.33
N GLU A 43 -9.33 -7.64 -15.20
CA GLU A 43 -8.63 -8.92 -15.15
C GLU A 43 -9.50 -10.05 -15.72
N ALA A 44 -10.81 -10.04 -15.43
CA ALA A 44 -11.76 -11.01 -15.98
C ALA A 44 -11.89 -10.96 -17.53
N THR A 45 -11.38 -9.92 -18.18
CA THR A 45 -11.34 -9.84 -19.66
C THR A 45 -10.09 -10.49 -20.26
N LEU A 46 -9.11 -10.85 -19.44
CA LEU A 46 -7.88 -11.50 -19.87
C LEU A 46 -8.01 -13.02 -19.85
N PRO A 47 -7.27 -13.74 -20.71
CA PRO A 47 -7.12 -15.18 -20.59
C PRO A 47 -6.52 -15.54 -19.24
N ALA A 48 -7.13 -16.51 -18.55
CA ALA A 48 -6.59 -17.03 -17.30
C ALA A 48 -5.16 -17.57 -17.50
N LEU A 49 -4.30 -17.33 -16.51
CA LEU A 49 -2.96 -17.91 -16.50
C LEU A 49 -3.02 -19.46 -16.43
N PRO A 50 -2.19 -20.18 -17.21
CA PRO A 50 -2.10 -21.63 -17.11
C PRO A 50 -1.56 -22.07 -15.75
N LYS A 51 -1.90 -23.29 -15.32
CA LYS A 51 -1.45 -23.85 -14.03
C LYS A 51 0.09 -23.89 -13.91
N GLU A 52 0.75 -24.21 -15.01
CA GLU A 52 2.21 -24.11 -15.13
C GLU A 52 2.52 -22.84 -15.91
N THR A 53 3.10 -21.86 -15.20
CA THR A 53 3.38 -20.54 -15.74
C THR A 53 4.88 -20.25 -15.65
N THR A 54 5.47 -19.72 -16.72
CA THR A 54 6.87 -19.27 -16.75
C THR A 54 6.96 -17.77 -16.45
N PRO A 55 8.13 -17.25 -16.02
CA PRO A 55 8.31 -15.81 -15.80
C PRO A 55 7.92 -14.95 -17.02
N THR A 56 8.22 -15.42 -18.23
CA THR A 56 7.86 -14.72 -19.48
C THR A 56 6.34 -14.63 -19.67
N VAL A 57 5.60 -15.68 -19.32
CA VAL A 57 4.13 -15.68 -19.40
C VAL A 57 3.53 -14.73 -18.37
N ILE A 58 4.07 -14.70 -17.15
CA ILE A 58 3.68 -13.73 -16.11
C ILE A 58 3.90 -12.31 -16.62
N ASP A 59 5.11 -11.98 -17.06
CA ASP A 59 5.45 -10.63 -17.53
C ASP A 59 4.52 -10.19 -18.68
N THR A 60 4.30 -11.07 -19.65
CA THR A 60 3.40 -10.80 -20.79
C THR A 60 1.98 -10.51 -20.31
N HIS A 61 1.46 -11.31 -19.36
CA HIS A 61 0.14 -11.13 -18.78
C HIS A 61 0.05 -9.81 -17.99
N GLN A 62 1.01 -9.54 -17.11
CA GLN A 62 1.06 -8.29 -16.34
C GLN A 62 1.11 -7.07 -17.26
N ARG A 63 1.89 -7.11 -18.36
CA ARG A 63 1.94 -6.01 -19.34
C ARG A 63 0.62 -5.83 -20.08
N ALA A 64 -0.05 -6.92 -20.45
CA ALA A 64 -1.37 -6.84 -21.06
C ALA A 64 -2.39 -6.22 -20.09
N PHE A 65 -2.35 -6.65 -18.84
CA PHE A 65 -3.24 -6.14 -17.81
C PHE A 65 -2.97 -4.67 -17.48
N GLY A 66 -1.69 -4.31 -17.30
CA GLY A 66 -1.27 -2.93 -17.07
C GLY A 66 -1.77 -1.98 -18.15
N ARG A 67 -1.77 -2.39 -19.42
CA ARG A 67 -2.34 -1.57 -20.51
C ARG A 67 -3.84 -1.32 -20.36
N LEU A 68 -4.62 -2.31 -19.92
CA LEU A 68 -6.06 -2.15 -19.68
C LEU A 68 -6.33 -1.16 -18.53
N ILE A 69 -5.63 -1.33 -17.41
CA ILE A 69 -5.71 -0.42 -16.26
C ILE A 69 -5.32 0.99 -16.70
N GLN A 70 -4.24 1.13 -17.47
CA GLN A 70 -3.75 2.41 -17.96
C GLN A 70 -4.77 3.16 -18.80
N GLN A 71 -5.44 2.44 -19.71
CA GLN A 71 -6.45 3.01 -20.60
C GLN A 71 -7.68 3.50 -19.82
N GLU A 72 -8.19 2.69 -18.89
CA GLU A 72 -9.36 3.04 -18.08
C GLU A 72 -9.06 4.17 -17.09
N ARG A 73 -7.83 4.20 -16.56
CA ARG A 73 -7.36 5.20 -15.60
C ARG A 73 -6.57 6.34 -16.24
N ARG A 74 -6.77 6.64 -17.53
CA ARG A 74 -5.98 7.64 -18.28
C ARG A 74 -5.91 9.05 -17.66
N ILE A 75 -6.90 9.41 -16.83
CA ILE A 75 -6.95 10.71 -16.13
C ILE A 75 -6.56 10.61 -14.65
N ALA A 76 -6.12 9.44 -14.19
CA ALA A 76 -5.76 9.22 -12.80
C ALA A 76 -4.57 10.09 -12.41
N LYS A 77 -4.64 10.64 -11.21
CA LYS A 77 -3.63 11.53 -10.63
C LYS A 77 -3.36 11.16 -9.19
N GLN A 78 -2.25 11.68 -8.67
CA GLN A 78 -1.87 11.50 -7.29
C GLN A 78 -2.98 12.01 -6.35
N GLY A 79 -3.35 11.17 -5.38
CA GLY A 79 -4.39 11.46 -4.40
C GLY A 79 -5.81 11.08 -4.83
N ASP A 80 -5.99 10.44 -5.98
CA ASP A 80 -7.28 9.86 -6.37
C ASP A 80 -7.67 8.63 -5.53
N VAL A 81 -6.70 7.95 -4.91
CA VAL A 81 -6.96 6.85 -3.96
C VAL A 81 -6.49 7.25 -2.56
N LEU A 82 -5.25 7.73 -2.45
CA LEU A 82 -4.60 8.13 -1.21
C LEU A 82 -4.77 9.64 -0.99
N THR A 83 -5.97 10.05 -0.59
CA THR A 83 -6.33 11.48 -0.51
C THR A 83 -5.50 12.26 0.50
N THR A 84 -5.58 13.59 0.47
CA THR A 84 -4.93 14.42 1.48
C THR A 84 -5.42 14.10 2.90
N ALA A 85 -6.68 13.70 3.08
CA ALA A 85 -7.20 13.29 4.37
C ALA A 85 -6.56 11.97 4.83
N THR A 86 -6.48 10.98 3.92
CA THR A 86 -5.77 9.72 4.15
C THR A 86 -4.31 9.96 4.49
N ARG A 87 -3.60 10.85 3.77
CA ARG A 87 -2.20 11.20 4.07
C ARG A 87 -2.02 11.72 5.48
N ARG A 88 -2.89 12.62 5.94
CA ARG A 88 -2.83 13.14 7.32
C ARG A 88 -3.06 12.04 8.35
N HIS A 89 -4.02 11.15 8.10
CA HIS A 89 -4.29 10.01 8.96
C HIS A 89 -3.08 9.06 9.05
N PHE A 90 -2.53 8.68 7.89
CA PHE A 90 -1.37 7.78 7.80
C PHE A 90 -0.15 8.38 8.49
N ARG A 91 0.13 9.67 8.30
CA ARG A 91 1.22 10.37 9.02
C ARG A 91 1.06 10.26 10.54
N ARG A 92 -0.15 10.41 11.08
CA ARG A 92 -0.42 10.24 12.53
C ARG A 92 -0.24 8.80 12.99
N VAL A 93 -0.68 7.83 12.20
CA VAL A 93 -0.51 6.39 12.51
C VAL A 93 0.97 6.03 12.52
N LEU A 94 1.70 6.35 11.45
CA LEU A 94 3.12 6.08 11.31
C LEU A 94 3.93 6.81 12.38
N ALA A 95 3.63 8.07 12.68
CA ALA A 95 4.30 8.80 13.76
C ALA A 95 4.14 8.10 15.12
N ARG A 96 2.96 7.56 15.43
CA ARG A 96 2.73 6.80 16.67
C ARG A 96 3.53 5.51 16.70
N VAL A 97 3.55 4.75 15.61
CA VAL A 97 4.32 3.49 15.51
C VAL A 97 5.82 3.76 15.66
N LEU A 98 6.32 4.78 14.97
CA LEU A 98 7.74 5.14 14.94
C LEU A 98 8.21 5.89 16.20
N SER A 99 7.29 6.39 17.02
CA SER A 99 7.61 6.93 18.35
C SER A 99 7.68 5.84 19.43
N GLY A 100 7.32 4.60 19.09
CA GLY A 100 7.41 3.45 19.98
C GLY A 100 8.85 3.02 20.26
N LYS A 101 9.01 2.08 21.19
CA LYS A 101 10.31 1.55 21.63
C LYS A 101 11.19 1.10 20.46
N ASP A 102 10.58 0.45 19.47
CA ASP A 102 11.27 -0.16 18.32
C ASP A 102 11.28 0.77 17.08
N GLY A 103 10.77 1.99 17.23
CA GLY A 103 10.52 2.88 16.09
C GLY A 103 11.77 3.29 15.31
N LYS A 104 12.93 3.41 15.97
CA LYS A 104 14.21 3.66 15.30
C LYS A 104 14.65 2.50 14.41
N GLU A 105 14.46 1.27 14.89
CA GLU A 105 14.79 0.06 14.12
C GLU A 105 13.83 -0.11 12.95
N LEU A 106 12.53 0.09 13.16
CA LEU A 106 11.54 0.09 12.07
C LEU A 106 11.87 1.11 10.98
N MET A 107 12.26 2.33 11.36
CA MET A 107 12.68 3.35 10.41
C MET A 107 13.93 2.92 9.65
N ALA A 108 14.94 2.38 10.35
CA ALA A 108 16.16 1.90 9.72
C ALA A 108 15.85 0.78 8.70
N THR A 109 15.02 -0.20 9.05
CA THR A 109 14.58 -1.25 8.11
C THR A 109 13.93 -0.68 6.85
N ILE A 110 13.06 0.32 6.99
CA ILE A 110 12.39 0.93 5.82
C ILE A 110 13.38 1.70 4.94
N LEU A 111 14.32 2.41 5.55
CA LEU A 111 15.29 3.23 4.82
C LEU A 111 16.41 2.38 4.20
N ASP A 112 16.80 1.28 4.81
CA ASP A 112 17.78 0.32 4.28
C ASP A 112 17.22 -0.44 3.07
N ASP A 113 15.91 -0.76 3.07
CA ASP A 113 15.20 -1.37 1.93
C ASP A 113 14.94 -0.38 0.78
N ASN A 114 15.35 0.89 0.90
CA ASN A 114 15.08 1.90 -0.12
C ASN A 114 15.95 1.67 -1.38
N PRO A 115 15.36 1.41 -2.54
CA PRO A 115 16.11 1.18 -3.79
C PRO A 115 16.77 2.43 -4.38
N GLY A 116 16.63 3.59 -3.72
CA GLY A 116 17.20 4.86 -4.15
C GLY A 116 16.22 5.75 -4.91
N PRO A 117 16.71 6.75 -5.65
CA PRO A 117 15.86 7.74 -6.31
C PRO A 117 15.13 7.14 -7.50
N ILE A 118 13.80 7.10 -7.41
CA ILE A 118 12.92 6.61 -8.48
C ILE A 118 11.88 7.66 -8.81
N LYS A 119 11.66 7.88 -10.12
CA LYS A 119 10.57 8.70 -10.62
C LYS A 119 9.27 7.90 -10.57
N LEU A 120 8.39 8.28 -9.65
CA LEU A 120 7.05 7.71 -9.55
C LEU A 120 6.06 8.50 -10.39
N ALA A 121 5.11 7.78 -10.96
CA ALA A 121 3.98 8.37 -11.65
C ALA A 121 2.76 7.47 -11.42
N VAL A 122 1.63 8.08 -11.08
CA VAL A 122 0.35 7.36 -10.96
C VAL A 122 0.01 6.72 -12.30
N ASN A 123 -0.58 5.52 -12.24
CA ASN A 123 -0.99 4.76 -13.41
C ASN A 123 0.19 4.37 -14.33
N SER A 124 1.41 4.40 -13.81
CA SER A 124 2.60 3.94 -14.54
C SER A 124 3.06 2.59 -13.99
N ARG A 125 3.73 1.81 -14.84
CA ARG A 125 4.35 0.56 -14.41
C ARG A 125 5.46 0.86 -13.41
N TYR A 126 5.50 0.08 -12.33
CA TYR A 126 6.65 0.11 -11.43
C TYR A 126 7.91 -0.36 -12.21
N PRO A 127 9.08 0.28 -12.05
CA PRO A 127 10.25 -0.09 -12.84
C PRO A 127 10.67 -1.55 -12.60
N ASP A 128 10.82 -2.33 -13.67
CA ASP A 128 11.04 -3.77 -13.60
C ASP A 128 12.41 -4.14 -12.98
N GLU A 129 13.41 -3.24 -13.09
CA GLU A 129 14.76 -3.43 -12.56
C GLU A 129 14.91 -3.03 -11.10
N VAL A 130 13.87 -2.41 -10.53
CA VAL A 130 13.89 -1.93 -9.16
C VAL A 130 13.33 -3.02 -8.24
N PRO A 131 14.07 -3.46 -7.21
CA PRO A 131 13.53 -4.36 -6.20
C PRO A 131 12.35 -3.73 -5.47
N VAL A 132 11.29 -4.50 -5.28
CA VAL A 132 10.14 -4.06 -4.51
C VAL A 132 10.46 -4.14 -3.01
N SER A 133 10.52 -2.99 -2.34
CA SER A 133 10.79 -2.90 -0.90
C SER A 133 9.70 -3.56 -0.05
N THR A 134 10.07 -4.03 1.14
CA THR A 134 9.09 -4.62 2.07
C THR A 134 8.47 -3.55 2.98
N VAL A 135 7.36 -3.90 3.65
CA VAL A 135 6.78 -3.09 4.73
C VAL A 135 6.92 -3.90 6.02
N PRO A 136 7.56 -3.36 7.07
CA PRO A 136 7.69 -4.08 8.33
C PRO A 136 6.31 -4.52 8.87
N PRO A 137 6.14 -5.77 9.33
CA PRO A 137 4.83 -6.29 9.75
C PRO A 137 4.12 -5.44 10.81
N GLN A 138 4.89 -4.83 11.73
CA GLN A 138 4.36 -3.94 12.75
C GLN A 138 3.78 -2.64 12.16
N VAL A 139 4.41 -2.10 11.11
CA VAL A 139 3.89 -0.95 10.37
C VAL A 139 2.66 -1.37 9.57
N LEU A 140 2.73 -2.48 8.84
CA LEU A 140 1.61 -2.97 8.04
C LEU A 140 0.35 -3.22 8.89
N SER A 141 0.51 -3.78 10.09
CA SER A 141 -0.59 -4.05 11.02
C SER A 141 -1.27 -2.80 11.56
N SER A 142 -0.64 -1.63 11.43
CA SER A 142 -1.21 -0.34 11.84
C SER A 142 -1.98 0.37 10.73
N LEU A 143 -1.81 -0.06 9.47
CA LEU A 143 -2.44 0.55 8.31
C LEU A 143 -3.80 -0.09 8.00
N PRO A 144 -4.70 0.60 7.26
CA PRO A 144 -5.93 0.00 6.76
C PRO A 144 -5.62 -1.22 5.90
N LYS A 145 -6.36 -2.31 6.11
CA LYS A 145 -6.22 -3.53 5.30
C LYS A 145 -6.52 -3.23 3.84
N LEU A 146 -5.71 -3.80 2.96
CA LEU A 146 -5.91 -3.73 1.52
C LEU A 146 -6.62 -4.99 1.02
N PRO A 147 -7.35 -4.89 -0.10
CA PRO A 147 -7.79 -6.06 -0.85
C PRO A 147 -6.57 -6.73 -1.51
N GLU A 148 -6.69 -7.99 -1.94
CA GLU A 148 -5.55 -8.82 -2.36
C GLU A 148 -4.81 -8.29 -3.60
N GLU A 149 -5.49 -7.47 -4.42
CA GLU A 149 -4.95 -6.87 -5.63
C GLU A 149 -3.92 -5.77 -5.34
N LEU A 150 -3.89 -5.27 -4.10
CA LEU A 150 -3.14 -4.07 -3.71
C LEU A 150 -2.20 -4.33 -2.53
N GLU A 151 -1.02 -3.71 -2.60
CA GLU A 151 -0.05 -3.72 -1.51
C GLU A 151 0.51 -2.32 -1.21
N TYR A 152 0.84 -2.10 0.06
CA TYR A 152 1.67 -0.95 0.44
C TYR A 152 3.14 -1.27 0.22
N ARG A 153 3.88 -0.30 -0.30
CA ARG A 153 5.33 -0.35 -0.48
C ARG A 153 5.96 0.96 -0.03
N PHE A 154 7.18 0.93 0.50
CA PHE A 154 7.94 2.15 0.80
C PHE A 154 9.01 2.40 -0.25
N ILE A 155 9.22 3.67 -0.60
CA ILE A 155 10.41 4.11 -1.34
C ILE A 155 10.95 5.36 -0.65
N GLY A 156 11.90 5.14 0.24
CA GLY A 156 12.36 6.15 1.19
C GLY A 156 11.18 6.62 2.04
N GLN A 157 10.89 7.92 2.01
CA GLN A 157 9.79 8.52 2.78
C GLN A 157 8.43 8.54 2.05
N ARG A 158 8.31 7.82 0.93
CA ARG A 158 7.10 7.75 0.13
C ARG A 158 6.41 6.42 0.36
N LEU A 159 5.09 6.42 0.50
CA LEU A 159 4.27 5.21 0.54
C LEU A 159 3.55 5.06 -0.80
N VAL A 160 3.77 3.93 -1.45
CA VAL A 160 3.23 3.57 -2.74
C VAL A 160 2.15 2.53 -2.54
N LEU A 161 1.02 2.70 -3.24
CA LEU A 161 0.00 1.68 -3.39
C LEU A 161 0.23 0.98 -4.72
N LEU A 162 0.70 -0.26 -4.67
CA LEU A 162 1.07 -1.05 -5.84
C LEU A 162 -0.03 -2.06 -6.16
N ASP A 163 -0.48 -2.06 -7.41
CA ASP A 163 -1.26 -3.15 -7.98
C ASP A 163 -0.33 -4.29 -8.37
N VAL A 164 -0.47 -5.44 -7.70
CA VAL A 164 0.50 -6.54 -7.82
C VAL A 164 0.25 -7.45 -9.01
N HIS A 165 -0.98 -7.52 -9.53
CA HIS A 165 -1.26 -8.32 -10.73
C HIS A 165 -0.93 -7.54 -12.00
N ALA A 166 -1.11 -6.23 -12.02
CA ALA A 166 -0.80 -5.39 -13.19
C ALA A 166 0.61 -4.77 -13.14
N HIS A 167 1.26 -4.81 -11.97
CA HIS A 167 2.54 -4.13 -11.70
C HIS A 167 2.46 -2.60 -11.93
N ILE A 168 1.34 -2.00 -11.53
CA ILE A 168 1.01 -0.57 -11.75
C ILE A 168 0.99 0.18 -10.42
N ILE A 169 1.56 1.38 -10.40
CA ILE A 169 1.43 2.30 -9.27
C ILE A 169 -0.01 2.83 -9.25
N ALA A 170 -0.82 2.31 -8.33
CA ALA A 170 -2.23 2.68 -8.22
C ALA A 170 -2.38 4.13 -7.72
N ASP A 171 -1.56 4.51 -6.73
CA ASP A 171 -1.39 5.87 -6.21
C ASP A 171 -0.13 5.92 -5.31
N PHE A 172 0.29 7.09 -4.86
CA PHE A 172 1.35 7.23 -3.85
C PHE A 172 1.24 8.52 -3.03
N MET A 173 1.81 8.51 -1.83
CA MET A 173 1.94 9.67 -0.96
C MET A 173 3.40 9.97 -0.70
N ASP A 174 3.77 11.25 -0.84
CA ASP A 174 5.07 11.74 -0.40
C ASP A 174 5.10 11.98 1.11
N ASP A 175 6.30 12.15 1.67
CA ASP A 175 6.59 12.49 3.07
C ASP A 175 5.57 11.89 4.04
N VAL A 176 5.59 10.58 4.23
CA VAL A 176 4.65 9.91 5.15
C VAL A 176 5.22 9.75 6.55
N PHE A 177 6.52 9.97 6.73
CA PHE A 177 7.15 10.03 8.03
C PHE A 177 7.13 11.44 8.61
N PRO A 178 7.03 11.58 9.95
CA PRO A 178 7.27 12.86 10.59
C PRO A 178 8.71 13.30 10.27
N GLY A 179 8.87 14.59 9.93
CA GLY A 179 10.17 15.24 9.84
C GLY A 179 10.60 15.78 11.20
#